data_AF-A0A293MFK8-F1
#
_entry.id   AF-A0A293MFK8-F1
#
_cell.length_a   1.000
_cell.length_b   1.000
_cell.length_c   1.000
_cell.angle_alpha   90.00
_cell.angle_beta   90.00
_cell.angle_gamma   90.00
#
_symmetry.space_group_name_H-M   'P 1'
#
loop_
_entity.id
_entity.type
_entity.pdbx_description
1 polymer ?
#
loop_
_entity_poly.entity_id
_entity_poly.type
_entity_poly.pdbx_seq_one_letter_code
_entity_poly.pdbx_strand_id
1 'polypeptide(L)'
;MEFSKESGDWFGSLLNVGAVLGAIFAGYLINKVGRKTTIVVSAIWFLAGWTCITLGGYAVILLFIGRCATGFAVGVIALALPVFISEISPADIRGQLNSASIAVLHSGILLVFVLGKWLDYVALAGVCMIPILILLPCLYFIKESPTWLLYQERKSEAVESLHFYVGPNIDDDMLYLPYIYKPFLCTLLAMFLQQFSGVGILLYFAHDIFEAAGSTMSSSDSAITVGFVQVVTVILSTFLTDRLGRKIYLCKLSRLYCQPS
;
A
#
# COMPACT_ATOMS: atom_id res chain seq x y z
N MET A 1 -3.04 -23.03 -24.88
CA MET A 1 -4.25 -23.07 -24.03
C MET A 1 -4.97 -21.75 -24.24
N GLU A 2 -6.15 -21.76 -24.85
CA GLU A 2 -6.90 -20.53 -25.11
C GLU A 2 -7.51 -20.00 -23.81
N PHE A 3 -7.13 -18.78 -23.43
CA PHE A 3 -7.78 -18.02 -22.38
C PHE A 3 -9.09 -17.48 -22.94
N SER A 4 -10.24 -18.00 -22.48
CA SER A 4 -11.53 -17.42 -22.86
C SER A 4 -11.71 -16.04 -22.25
N LYS A 5 -12.51 -15.17 -22.88
CA LYS A 5 -12.85 -13.84 -22.33
C LYS A 5 -13.39 -13.94 -20.90
N GLU A 6 -14.26 -14.92 -20.66
CA GLU A 6 -14.80 -15.24 -19.32
C GLU A 6 -13.71 -15.60 -18.30
N SER A 7 -12.69 -16.36 -18.70
CA SER A 7 -11.55 -16.69 -17.83
C SER A 7 -10.73 -15.46 -17.46
N GLY A 8 -10.63 -14.48 -18.37
CA GLY A 8 -10.00 -13.17 -18.12
C GLY A 8 -10.79 -12.33 -17.10
N ASP A 9 -12.11 -12.30 -17.21
CA ASP A 9 -12.98 -11.55 -16.30
C ASP A 9 -12.94 -12.10 -14.88
N TRP A 10 -12.98 -13.44 -14.74
CA TRP A 10 -12.80 -14.12 -13.46
C TRP A 10 -11.42 -13.85 -12.87
N PHE A 11 -10.37 -13.87 -13.69
CA PHE A 11 -9.01 -13.57 -13.25
C PHE A 11 -8.90 -12.13 -12.69
N GLY A 12 -9.51 -11.14 -13.36
CA GLY A 12 -9.56 -9.77 -12.87
C GLY A 12 -10.29 -9.64 -11.53
N SER A 13 -11.47 -10.26 -11.43
CA SER A 13 -12.38 -10.16 -10.27
C SER A 13 -11.83 -10.82 -9.01
N LEU A 14 -11.08 -11.91 -9.16
CA LEU A 14 -10.57 -12.71 -8.04
C LEU A 14 -9.59 -11.93 -7.16
N LEU A 15 -8.93 -10.90 -7.69
CA LEU A 15 -8.09 -10.01 -6.88
C LEU A 15 -8.92 -9.21 -5.88
N ASN A 16 -10.08 -8.67 -6.29
CA ASN A 16 -10.96 -7.92 -5.39
C ASN A 16 -11.56 -8.82 -4.32
N VAL A 17 -11.96 -10.04 -4.68
CA VAL A 17 -12.43 -11.06 -3.73
C VAL A 17 -11.35 -11.37 -2.69
N GLY A 18 -10.12 -11.61 -3.14
CA GLY A 18 -8.98 -11.79 -2.26
C GLY A 18 -8.78 -10.58 -1.33
N ALA A 19 -8.84 -9.36 -1.86
CA ALA A 19 -8.64 -8.14 -1.08
C ALA A 19 -9.69 -7.94 0.01
N VAL A 20 -10.97 -8.25 -0.25
CA VAL A 20 -12.02 -8.20 0.78
C VAL A 20 -11.71 -9.18 1.91
N LEU A 21 -11.37 -10.43 1.58
CA LEU A 21 -11.02 -11.45 2.57
C LEU A 21 -9.77 -11.07 3.37
N GLY A 22 -8.76 -10.53 2.68
CA GLY A 22 -7.53 -10.05 3.29
C GLY A 22 -7.77 -8.89 4.26
N ALA A 23 -8.63 -7.94 3.92
CA ALA A 23 -8.96 -6.81 4.78
C ALA A 23 -9.66 -7.25 6.08
N ILE A 24 -10.64 -8.17 5.97
CA ILE A 24 -11.32 -8.75 7.14
C ILE A 24 -10.30 -9.47 8.05
N PHE A 25 -9.44 -10.29 7.45
CA PHE A 25 -8.41 -11.01 8.19
C PHE A 25 -7.41 -10.08 8.88
N ALA A 26 -7.02 -8.99 8.21
CA ALA A 26 -6.09 -8.01 8.76
C ALA A 26 -6.65 -7.24 9.95
N GLY A 27 -7.96 -6.96 9.97
CA GLY A 27 -8.61 -6.32 11.12
C GLY A 27 -8.45 -7.13 12.42
N TYR A 28 -8.47 -8.47 12.32
CA TYR A 28 -8.15 -9.36 13.43
C TYR A 28 -6.63 -9.42 13.72
N LEU A 29 -5.83 -9.59 12.66
CA LEU A 29 -4.40 -9.86 12.78
C LEU A 29 -3.63 -8.67 13.38
N ILE A 30 -3.95 -7.44 12.96
CA ILE A 30 -3.23 -6.23 13.35
C ILE A 30 -3.25 -6.00 14.86
N ASN A 31 -4.35 -6.36 15.52
CA ASN A 31 -4.51 -6.22 16.96
C ASN A 31 -3.86 -7.36 17.73
N LYS A 32 -3.90 -8.58 17.17
CA LYS A 32 -3.38 -9.77 17.84
C LYS A 32 -1.87 -9.90 17.78
N VAL A 33 -1.25 -9.73 16.60
CA VAL A 33 0.19 -10.02 16.38
C VAL A 33 1.04 -8.79 16.11
N GLY A 34 0.41 -7.61 16.05
CA GLY A 34 1.09 -6.35 15.80
C GLY A 34 1.06 -5.94 14.33
N ARG A 35 1.48 -4.70 14.08
CA ARG A 35 1.37 -4.03 12.78
C ARG A 35 2.49 -4.50 11.86
N LYS A 36 3.74 -4.49 12.33
CA LYS A 36 4.91 -4.99 11.59
C LYS A 36 4.73 -6.44 11.18
N THR A 37 4.31 -7.31 12.11
CA THR A 37 4.09 -8.73 11.81
C THR A 37 3.01 -8.92 10.75
N THR A 38 1.93 -8.14 10.80
CA THR A 38 0.86 -8.16 9.78
C THR A 38 1.40 -7.76 8.39
N ILE A 39 2.29 -6.76 8.33
CA ILE A 39 2.98 -6.37 7.09
C ILE A 39 3.87 -7.52 6.57
N VAL A 40 4.62 -8.20 7.43
CA VAL A 40 5.42 -9.38 7.03
C VAL A 40 4.53 -10.49 6.47
N VAL A 41 3.40 -10.79 7.11
CA VAL A 41 2.43 -11.76 6.61
C VAL A 41 1.94 -11.39 5.21
N SER A 42 1.62 -10.11 4.97
CA SER A 42 1.22 -9.65 3.63
C SER A 42 2.33 -9.84 2.58
N ALA A 43 3.58 -9.56 2.94
CA ALA A 43 4.73 -9.73 2.05
C ALA A 43 4.95 -11.21 1.65
N ILE A 44 4.76 -12.14 2.59
CA ILE A 44 4.83 -13.58 2.33
C ILE A 44 3.73 -14.00 1.36
N TRP A 45 2.49 -13.53 1.56
CA TRP A 45 1.39 -13.81 0.64
C TRP A 45 1.59 -13.21 -0.75
N PHE A 46 2.21 -12.02 -0.86
CA PHE A 46 2.60 -11.49 -2.15
C PHE A 46 3.65 -12.34 -2.85
N LEU A 47 4.70 -12.76 -2.14
CA LEU A 47 5.74 -13.61 -2.72
C LEU A 47 5.17 -14.96 -3.20
N ALA A 48 4.30 -15.58 -2.40
CA ALA A 48 3.58 -16.78 -2.78
C ALA A 48 2.70 -16.56 -4.02
N GLY A 49 1.92 -15.48 -4.04
CA GLY A 49 1.03 -15.15 -5.14
C GLY A 49 1.77 -14.92 -6.47
N TRP A 50 2.88 -14.17 -6.44
CA TRP A 50 3.71 -13.94 -7.62
C TRP A 50 4.45 -15.19 -8.08
N THR A 51 4.89 -16.04 -7.15
CA THR A 51 5.48 -17.34 -7.48
C THR A 51 4.47 -18.22 -8.20
N CYS A 52 3.23 -18.29 -7.71
CA CYS A 52 2.14 -19.01 -8.39
C CYS A 52 1.86 -18.46 -9.79
N ILE A 53 1.85 -17.13 -9.97
CA ILE A 53 1.65 -16.50 -11.28
C ILE A 53 2.80 -16.84 -12.24
N THR A 54 4.04 -16.79 -11.77
CA THR A 54 5.25 -17.14 -12.54
C THR A 54 5.20 -18.61 -13.01
N LEU A 55 4.71 -19.51 -12.15
CA LEU A 55 4.53 -20.94 -12.47
C LEU A 55 3.25 -21.22 -13.28
N GLY A 56 2.46 -20.19 -13.61
CA GLY A 56 1.20 -20.31 -14.34
C GLY A 56 1.34 -20.95 -15.73
N GLY A 57 2.53 -20.91 -16.33
CA GLY A 57 2.83 -21.62 -17.58
C GLY A 57 2.70 -23.15 -17.50
N TYR A 58 2.83 -23.73 -16.30
CA TYR A 58 2.64 -25.18 -16.08
C TYR A 58 1.18 -25.55 -15.85
N ALA A 59 0.40 -24.67 -15.19
CA ALA A 59 -1.00 -24.91 -14.91
C ALA A 59 -1.76 -23.59 -14.74
N VAL A 60 -2.81 -23.40 -15.55
CA VAL A 60 -3.64 -22.17 -15.55
C VAL A 60 -4.27 -21.90 -14.17
N ILE A 61 -4.60 -22.95 -13.40
CA ILE A 61 -5.15 -22.80 -12.05
C ILE A 61 -4.21 -22.02 -11.10
N LEU A 62 -2.89 -22.11 -11.31
CA LEU A 62 -1.91 -21.36 -10.51
C LEU A 62 -2.00 -19.85 -10.75
N LEU A 63 -2.41 -19.42 -11.93
CA LEU A 63 -2.70 -18.00 -12.21
C LEU A 63 -3.85 -17.51 -11.32
N PHE A 64 -4.95 -18.27 -11.25
CA PHE A 64 -6.09 -17.92 -10.40
C PHE A 64 -5.75 -17.95 -8.91
N ILE A 65 -5.06 -19.00 -8.44
CA ILE A 65 -4.62 -19.10 -7.04
C ILE A 65 -3.70 -17.93 -6.70
N GLY A 66 -2.71 -17.64 -7.55
CA GLY A 66 -1.79 -16.53 -7.36
C GLY A 66 -2.49 -15.17 -7.37
N ARG A 67 -3.54 -15.02 -8.17
CA ARG A 67 -4.34 -13.80 -8.23
C ARG A 67 -5.18 -13.57 -6.98
N CYS A 68 -5.76 -14.63 -6.43
CA CYS A 68 -6.44 -14.59 -5.14
C CYS A 68 -5.46 -14.26 -4.00
N ALA A 69 -4.29 -14.91 -3.99
CA ALA A 69 -3.25 -14.71 -2.98
C ALA A 69 -2.66 -13.28 -2.99
N THR A 70 -2.37 -12.74 -4.17
CA THR A 70 -1.94 -11.33 -4.31
C THR A 70 -3.05 -10.37 -3.88
N GLY A 71 -4.32 -10.65 -4.22
CA GLY A 71 -5.46 -9.89 -3.71
C GLY A 71 -5.56 -9.91 -2.18
N PHE A 72 -5.44 -11.08 -1.56
CA PHE A 72 -5.43 -11.22 -0.10
C PHE A 72 -4.34 -10.36 0.53
N ALA A 73 -3.13 -10.40 0.00
CA ALA A 73 -2.03 -9.57 0.47
C ALA A 73 -2.32 -8.06 0.30
N VAL A 74 -2.94 -7.62 -0.81
CA VAL A 74 -3.41 -6.23 -1.00
C VAL A 74 -4.39 -5.83 0.09
N GLY A 75 -5.37 -6.69 0.38
CA GLY A 75 -6.35 -6.45 1.43
C GLY A 75 -5.70 -6.27 2.81
N VAL A 76 -4.71 -7.11 3.13
CA VAL A 76 -4.01 -7.04 4.40
C VAL A 76 -3.21 -5.75 4.54
N ILE A 77 -2.44 -5.40 3.51
CA ILE A 77 -1.57 -4.23 3.56
C ILE A 77 -2.38 -2.92 3.55
N ALA A 78 -3.49 -2.87 2.83
CA ALA A 78 -4.37 -1.69 2.77
C ALA A 78 -4.88 -1.25 4.16
N LEU A 79 -5.00 -2.18 5.11
CA LEU A 79 -5.36 -1.90 6.50
C LEU A 79 -4.12 -1.70 7.38
N ALA A 80 -3.15 -2.62 7.32
CA ALA A 80 -2.02 -2.64 8.25
C ALA A 80 -1.12 -1.41 8.14
N LEU A 81 -0.93 -0.92 6.92
CA LEU A 81 0.12 0.02 6.60
C LEU A 81 -0.26 1.47 6.96
N PRO A 82 -1.46 2.00 6.63
CA PRO A 82 -1.88 3.33 7.10
C PRO A 82 -1.97 3.40 8.64
N VAL A 83 -2.36 2.31 9.29
CA VAL A 83 -2.38 2.23 10.76
C VAL A 83 -0.97 2.29 11.32
N PHE A 84 -0.04 1.49 10.78
CA PHE A 84 1.35 1.52 11.21
C PHE A 84 1.98 2.91 11.09
N ILE A 85 1.81 3.56 9.93
CA ILE A 85 2.29 4.93 9.70
C ILE A 85 1.66 5.89 10.71
N SER A 86 0.35 5.77 10.95
CA SER A 86 -0.34 6.63 11.89
C SER A 86 0.19 6.51 13.33
N GLU A 87 0.65 5.33 13.74
CA GLU A 87 1.11 5.08 15.10
C GLU A 87 2.58 5.48 15.33
N ILE A 88 3.42 5.39 14.30
CA ILE A 88 4.84 5.82 14.39
C ILE A 88 5.04 7.31 14.07
N SER A 89 4.04 7.96 13.46
CA SER A 89 4.17 9.34 13.00
C SER A 89 3.70 10.37 14.04
N PRO A 90 4.42 11.50 14.17
CA PRO A 90 3.95 12.61 14.99
C PRO A 90 2.64 13.19 14.44
N ALA A 91 1.80 13.70 15.34
CA ALA A 91 0.43 14.10 15.04
C ALA A 91 0.34 15.18 13.93
N ASP A 92 1.32 16.08 13.85
CA ASP A 92 1.30 17.24 12.94
C ASP A 92 1.48 16.89 11.46
N ILE A 93 2.24 15.83 11.17
CA ILE A 93 2.57 15.40 9.80
C ILE A 93 1.92 14.08 9.42
N ARG A 94 1.30 13.36 10.37
CA ARG A 94 0.64 12.07 10.15
C ARG A 94 -0.26 12.04 8.90
N GLY A 95 -1.08 13.07 8.71
CA GLY A 95 -1.96 13.19 7.54
C GLY A 95 -1.20 13.30 6.22
N GLN A 96 -0.11 14.08 6.20
CA GLN A 96 0.75 14.26 5.03
C GLN A 96 1.46 12.94 4.69
N LEU A 97 1.98 12.22 5.69
CA LEU A 97 2.68 10.95 5.48
C LEU A 97 1.73 9.86 4.94
N ASN A 98 0.51 9.79 5.47
CA ASN A 98 -0.52 8.87 4.96
C ASN A 98 -1.06 9.26 3.57
N SER A 99 -0.94 10.52 3.16
CA SER A 99 -1.38 10.94 1.82
C SER A 99 -0.25 10.77 0.80
N ALA A 100 0.99 11.01 1.21
CA ALA A 100 2.19 10.75 0.41
C ALA A 100 2.34 9.26 0.07
N SER A 101 2.00 8.38 1.01
CA SER A 101 2.01 6.95 0.77
C SER A 101 1.06 6.48 -0.32
N ILE A 102 -0.16 7.03 -0.34
CA ILE A 102 -1.16 6.72 -1.36
C ILE A 102 -0.66 7.21 -2.73
N ALA A 103 -0.01 8.37 -2.79
CA ALA A 103 0.61 8.85 -4.04
C ALA A 103 1.73 7.92 -4.55
N VAL A 104 2.57 7.40 -3.63
CA VAL A 104 3.60 6.39 -3.96
C VAL A 104 2.96 5.10 -4.50
N LEU A 105 1.85 4.64 -3.90
CA LEU A 105 1.07 3.50 -4.38
C LEU A 105 0.64 3.63 -5.83
N HIS A 106 -0.02 4.72 -6.18
CA HIS A 106 -0.48 4.92 -7.56
C HIS A 106 0.67 5.11 -8.55
N SER A 107 1.80 5.68 -8.11
CA SER A 107 3.00 5.81 -8.94
C SER A 107 3.61 4.45 -9.29
N GLY A 108 3.61 3.50 -8.34
CA GLY A 108 4.05 2.12 -8.59
C GLY A 108 3.13 1.36 -9.55
N ILE A 109 1.81 1.55 -9.44
CA ILE A 109 0.84 0.97 -10.38
C ILE A 109 1.11 1.45 -11.82
N LEU A 110 1.33 2.76 -12.00
CA LEU A 110 1.68 3.33 -13.30
C LEU A 110 2.97 2.71 -13.85
N LEU A 111 4.00 2.53 -13.00
CA LEU A 111 5.24 1.88 -13.41
C LEU A 111 5.00 0.45 -13.90
N VAL A 112 4.13 -0.33 -13.25
CA VAL A 112 3.77 -1.68 -13.70
C VAL A 112 3.03 -1.66 -15.04
N PHE A 113 2.14 -0.70 -15.30
CA PHE A 113 1.49 -0.56 -16.61
C PHE A 113 2.47 -0.22 -17.72
N VAL A 114 3.42 0.66 -17.42
CA VAL A 114 4.49 1.04 -18.33
C VAL A 114 5.37 -0.19 -18.63
N LEU A 115 5.87 -0.89 -17.61
CA LEU A 115 6.69 -2.09 -17.78
C LEU A 115 5.96 -3.23 -18.49
N GLY A 116 4.67 -3.42 -18.22
CA GLY A 116 3.84 -4.44 -18.85
C GLY A 116 3.64 -4.25 -20.36
N LYS A 117 4.02 -3.10 -20.93
CA LYS A 117 4.06 -2.90 -22.38
C LYS A 117 5.20 -3.66 -23.06
N TRP A 118 6.34 -3.84 -22.37
CA TRP A 118 7.55 -4.45 -22.95
C TRP A 118 7.90 -5.79 -22.33
N LEU A 119 7.38 -6.12 -21.15
CA LEU A 119 7.64 -7.37 -20.45
C LEU A 119 6.46 -8.34 -20.62
N ASP A 120 6.77 -9.63 -20.74
CA ASP A 120 5.75 -10.67 -20.62
C ASP A 120 5.29 -10.82 -19.16
N TYR A 121 4.22 -11.57 -18.94
CA TYR A 121 3.62 -11.70 -17.61
C TYR A 121 4.56 -12.39 -16.59
N VAL A 122 5.47 -13.26 -17.05
CA VAL A 122 6.44 -13.98 -16.21
C VAL A 122 7.56 -13.05 -15.77
N ALA A 123 8.17 -12.30 -16.69
CA ALA A 123 9.19 -11.31 -16.39
C ALA A 123 8.60 -10.18 -15.54
N LEU A 124 7.37 -9.74 -15.83
CA LEU A 124 6.68 -8.74 -15.02
C LEU A 124 6.44 -9.24 -13.58
N ALA A 125 5.97 -10.48 -13.41
CA ALA A 125 5.85 -11.10 -12.08
C ALA A 125 7.21 -11.19 -11.36
N GLY A 126 8.29 -11.51 -12.09
CA GLY A 126 9.67 -11.49 -11.61
C GLY A 126 10.08 -10.12 -11.06
N VAL A 127 9.87 -9.06 -11.83
CA VAL A 127 10.14 -7.67 -11.41
C VAL A 127 9.34 -7.32 -10.17
N CYS A 128 8.09 -7.78 -10.07
CA CYS A 128 7.23 -7.54 -8.92
C CYS A 128 7.69 -8.25 -7.63
N MET A 129 8.46 -9.33 -7.73
CA MET A 129 9.02 -10.04 -6.58
C MET A 129 10.26 -9.35 -6.00
N ILE A 130 11.12 -8.76 -6.85
CA ILE A 130 12.34 -8.06 -6.44
C ILE A 130 12.14 -7.16 -5.21
N PRO A 131 11.16 -6.24 -5.21
CA PRO A 131 11.04 -5.28 -4.14
C PRO A 131 10.43 -5.88 -2.86
N ILE A 132 9.66 -6.97 -2.96
CA ILE A 132 9.21 -7.77 -1.80
C ILE A 132 10.40 -8.46 -1.14
N LEU A 133 11.33 -8.98 -1.95
CA LEU A 133 12.57 -9.61 -1.46
C LEU A 133 13.50 -8.60 -0.79
N ILE A 134 13.47 -7.33 -1.20
CA ILE A 134 14.21 -6.24 -0.52
C ILE A 134 13.48 -5.82 0.76
N LEU A 135 12.15 -5.74 0.73
CA LEU A 135 11.34 -5.34 1.87
C LEU A 135 11.50 -6.28 3.08
N LEU A 136 11.42 -7.59 2.88
CA LEU A 136 11.45 -8.57 3.97
C LEU A 136 12.66 -8.39 4.92
N PRO A 137 13.91 -8.27 4.45
CA PRO A 137 15.05 -7.95 5.30
C PRO A 137 14.99 -6.51 5.84
N CYS A 138 14.49 -5.53 5.08
CA CYS A 138 14.32 -4.16 5.59
C CYS A 138 13.38 -4.10 6.81
N LEU A 139 12.32 -4.90 6.83
CA LEU A 139 11.37 -4.96 7.96
C LEU A 139 12.04 -5.48 9.24
N TYR A 140 13.13 -6.25 9.15
CA TYR A 140 13.87 -6.69 10.34
C TYR A 140 14.42 -5.49 11.14
N PHE A 141 14.92 -4.47 10.44
CA PHE A 141 15.51 -3.26 11.05
C PHE A 141 14.49 -2.28 11.63
N ILE A 142 13.22 -2.45 11.29
CA ILE A 142 12.10 -1.58 11.72
C ILE A 142 11.53 -2.13 13.05
N LYS A 143 11.25 -1.27 14.03
CA LYS A 143 10.63 -1.66 15.32
C LYS A 143 9.11 -1.74 15.20
N GLU A 144 8.46 -2.54 16.05
CA GLU A 144 6.99 -2.61 16.09
C GLU A 144 6.39 -1.30 16.61
N SER A 145 5.12 -1.04 16.30
CA SER A 145 4.41 0.15 16.74
C SER A 145 4.49 0.36 18.26
N PRO A 146 4.89 1.55 18.74
CA PRO A 146 4.94 1.84 20.17
C PRO A 146 3.54 1.78 20.81
N THR A 147 2.50 2.22 20.09
CA THR A 147 1.11 2.18 20.58
C THR A 147 0.64 0.75 20.80
N TRP A 148 0.95 -0.17 19.88
CA TRP A 148 0.59 -1.58 20.05
C TRP A 148 1.38 -2.25 21.18
N LEU A 149 2.67 -1.92 21.33
CA LEU A 149 3.50 -2.44 22.42
C LEU A 149 2.98 -1.98 23.79
N LEU A 150 2.50 -0.73 23.90
CA LEU A 150 1.83 -0.25 25.11
C LEU A 150 0.52 -0.98 25.38
N TYR A 151 -0.28 -1.24 24.35
CA TYR A 151 -1.52 -2.01 24.47
C TYR A 151 -1.27 -3.46 24.95
N GLN A 152 -0.15 -4.06 24.55
CA GLN A 152 0.30 -5.37 25.01
C GLN A 152 1.06 -5.34 26.35
N GLU A 153 1.02 -4.20 27.06
CA GLU A 153 1.71 -3.97 28.34
C GLU A 153 3.25 -4.12 28.31
N ARG A 154 3.86 -4.12 27.12
CA ARG A 154 5.31 -4.25 26.90
C ARG A 154 6.01 -2.88 26.93
N LYS A 155 6.01 -2.24 28.09
CA LYS A 155 6.45 -0.84 28.26
C LYS A 155 7.91 -0.59 27.88
N SER A 156 8.83 -1.48 28.22
CA SER A 156 10.26 -1.32 27.90
C SER A 156 10.51 -1.25 26.40
N GLU A 157 9.89 -2.16 25.64
CA GLU A 157 10.00 -2.21 24.18
C GLU A 157 9.26 -1.05 23.51
N ALA A 158 8.14 -0.60 24.09
CA ALA A 158 7.43 0.57 23.61
C ALA A 158 8.29 1.84 23.69
N VAL A 159 9.04 2.01 24.78
CA VAL A 159 9.99 3.13 24.97
C VAL A 159 11.14 3.03 23.96
N GLU A 160 11.71 1.85 23.76
CA GLU A 160 12.76 1.63 22.75
C GLU A 160 12.26 1.96 21.33
N SER A 161 11.06 1.50 20.98
CA SER A 161 10.42 1.79 19.70
C SER A 161 10.15 3.30 19.54
N LEU A 162 9.63 3.95 20.58
CA LEU A 162 9.39 5.38 20.58
C LEU A 162 10.69 6.17 20.38
N HIS A 163 11.76 5.81 21.08
CA HIS A 163 13.07 6.45 20.90
C HIS A 163 13.67 6.21 19.52
N PHE A 164 13.41 5.05 18.91
CA PHE A 164 13.82 4.76 17.54
C PHE A 164 13.11 5.68 16.52
N TYR A 165 11.81 5.94 16.71
CA TYR A 165 10.99 6.72 15.77
C TYR A 165 11.00 8.24 16.01
N VAL A 166 11.00 8.66 17.29
CA VAL A 166 10.81 10.05 17.72
C VAL A 166 12.12 10.66 18.26
N GLY A 167 12.99 9.85 18.85
CA GLY A 167 14.27 10.29 19.44
C GLY A 167 14.31 10.23 20.98
N PRO A 168 15.49 10.51 21.59
CA PRO A 168 15.74 10.31 23.02
C PRO A 168 15.15 11.36 23.98
N ASN A 169 14.88 12.60 23.54
CA ASN A 169 14.34 13.66 24.39
C ASN A 169 12.85 13.86 24.15
N ILE A 170 12.04 13.59 25.17
CA ILE A 170 10.58 13.81 25.20
C ILE A 170 10.26 15.24 25.68
N ASP A 171 11.25 15.93 26.25
CA ASP A 171 11.12 17.25 26.83
C ASP A 171 11.65 18.34 25.88
N ASP A 172 10.87 19.40 25.77
CA ASP A 172 11.00 20.63 24.97
C ASP A 172 10.51 20.58 23.51
N ASP A 173 9.50 21.44 23.28
CA ASP A 173 8.97 21.90 22.01
C ASP A 173 10.08 22.09 20.95
N MET A 174 10.34 21.10 20.11
CA MET A 174 10.80 21.37 18.75
C MET A 174 10.67 20.15 17.85
N LEU A 175 9.91 20.38 16.78
CA LEU A 175 9.84 19.64 15.54
C LEU A 175 11.24 19.51 14.90
N TYR A 176 12.11 18.64 15.41
CA TYR A 176 13.40 18.37 14.76
C TYR A 176 13.19 17.41 13.58
N LEU A 177 12.94 18.00 12.41
CA LEU A 177 12.88 17.36 11.08
C LEU A 177 13.97 16.28 10.81
N PRO A 178 15.20 16.35 11.37
CA PRO A 178 16.24 15.36 11.07
C PRO A 178 16.04 13.95 11.66
N TYR A 179 15.19 13.76 12.67
CA TYR A 179 15.00 12.43 13.28
C TYR A 179 13.83 11.67 12.68
N ILE A 180 12.87 12.39 12.10
CA ILE A 180 11.66 11.85 11.46
C ILE A 180 11.97 11.22 10.09
N TYR A 181 12.94 11.77 9.33
CA TYR A 181 13.17 11.31 7.95
C TYR A 181 13.75 9.90 7.85
N LYS A 182 14.51 9.38 8.84
CA LYS A 182 15.11 8.04 8.77
C LYS A 182 14.05 6.92 8.81
N PRO A 183 13.16 6.88 9.82
CA PRO A 183 12.06 5.92 9.81
C PRO A 183 11.00 6.22 8.75
N PHE A 184 10.81 7.49 8.37
CA PHE A 184 9.94 7.87 7.25
C PHE A 184 10.48 7.38 5.91
N LEU A 185 11.78 7.51 5.62
CA LEU A 185 12.39 7.02 4.40
C LEU A 185 12.40 5.49 4.37
N CYS A 186 12.64 4.83 5.51
CA CYS A 186 12.54 3.37 5.61
C CYS A 186 11.10 2.86 5.39
N THR A 187 10.09 3.54 5.94
CA THR A 187 8.69 3.17 5.71
C THR A 187 8.25 3.54 4.29
N LEU A 188 8.51 4.74 3.79
CA LEU A 188 8.19 5.18 2.42
C LEU A 188 8.91 4.31 1.36
N LEU A 189 10.15 3.88 1.61
CA LEU A 189 10.87 2.93 0.77
C LEU A 189 10.24 1.54 0.84
N ALA A 190 9.90 1.06 2.03
CA ALA A 190 9.12 -0.18 2.20
C ALA A 190 7.77 -0.09 1.45
N MET A 191 7.13 1.08 1.43
CA MET A 191 5.91 1.32 0.67
C MET A 191 6.17 1.26 -0.82
N PHE A 192 7.14 2.01 -1.35
CA PHE A 192 7.51 2.00 -2.77
C PHE A 192 7.84 0.59 -3.25
N LEU A 193 8.57 -0.16 -2.43
CA LEU A 193 8.93 -1.54 -2.72
C LEU A 193 7.71 -2.50 -2.65
N GLN A 194 6.70 -2.19 -1.85
CA GLN A 194 5.47 -2.97 -1.81
C GLN A 194 4.51 -2.69 -2.98
N GLN A 195 4.76 -1.72 -3.86
CA GLN A 195 3.75 -1.29 -4.86
C GLN A 195 3.68 -2.11 -6.12
N PHE A 196 4.60 -3.06 -6.30
CA PHE A 196 4.58 -3.94 -7.46
C PHE A 196 3.54 -5.07 -7.31
N SER A 197 2.60 -4.92 -6.39
CA SER A 197 1.77 -5.99 -5.86
C SER A 197 0.47 -6.24 -6.64
N GLY A 198 0.40 -5.73 -7.88
CA GLY A 198 -0.45 -6.35 -8.90
C GLY A 198 -1.84 -5.74 -9.06
N VAL A 199 -1.99 -4.42 -9.00
CA VAL A 199 -3.24 -3.71 -9.38
C VAL A 199 -3.46 -3.69 -10.90
N GLY A 200 -3.03 -4.74 -11.60
CA GLY A 200 -3.29 -5.01 -13.02
C GLY A 200 -4.76 -5.24 -13.38
N ILE A 201 -5.69 -5.11 -12.42
CA ILE A 201 -7.15 -5.19 -12.67
C ILE A 201 -7.54 -4.27 -13.83
N LEU A 202 -6.86 -3.14 -13.95
CA LEU A 202 -7.24 -2.10 -14.86
C LEU A 202 -6.87 -2.37 -16.31
N LEU A 203 -5.88 -3.23 -16.59
CA LEU A 203 -5.48 -3.58 -17.96
C LEU A 203 -6.60 -4.33 -18.72
N TYR A 204 -7.34 -5.20 -18.03
CA TYR A 204 -8.42 -5.98 -18.64
C TYR A 204 -9.69 -5.14 -18.82
N PHE A 205 -10.16 -4.49 -17.75
CA PHE A 205 -11.39 -3.70 -17.82
C PHE A 205 -11.22 -2.41 -18.63
N ALA A 206 -10.02 -1.81 -18.67
CA ALA A 206 -9.79 -0.65 -19.53
C ALA A 206 -9.95 -1.02 -21.01
N HIS A 207 -9.47 -2.19 -21.44
CA HIS A 207 -9.62 -2.61 -22.84
C HIS A 207 -11.08 -2.66 -23.26
N ASP A 208 -11.94 -3.37 -22.50
CA ASP A 208 -13.36 -3.49 -22.84
C ASP A 208 -14.10 -2.14 -22.79
N ILE A 209 -13.74 -1.25 -21.85
CA ILE A 209 -14.37 0.08 -21.73
C ILE A 209 -13.96 0.99 -22.89
N PHE A 210 -12.68 1.01 -23.26
CA PHE A 210 -12.15 1.87 -24.32
C PHE A 210 -12.53 1.37 -25.72
N GLU A 211 -12.68 0.06 -25.91
CA GLU A 211 -13.25 -0.53 -27.12
C GLU A 211 -14.76 -0.21 -27.23
N ALA A 212 -15.53 -0.37 -26.15
CA ALA A 212 -16.94 0.01 -26.11
C ALA A 212 -17.17 1.52 -26.30
N ALA A 213 -16.20 2.37 -25.90
CA ALA A 213 -16.21 3.80 -26.15
C ALA A 213 -15.79 4.19 -27.58
N GLY A 214 -15.44 3.22 -28.43
CA GLY A 214 -15.06 3.45 -29.83
C GLY A 214 -13.65 4.02 -30.02
N SER A 215 -12.75 3.85 -29.04
CA SER A 215 -11.37 4.34 -29.17
C SER A 215 -10.48 3.36 -29.94
N THR A 216 -9.57 3.88 -30.76
CA THR A 216 -8.60 3.08 -31.53
C THR A 216 -7.28 2.85 -30.79
N MET A 217 -7.26 3.06 -29.47
CA MET A 217 -6.04 2.97 -28.67
C MET A 217 -5.71 1.51 -28.33
N SER A 218 -4.41 1.16 -28.37
CA SER A 218 -3.97 -0.18 -27.96
C SER A 218 -4.27 -0.43 -26.47
N SER A 219 -4.52 -1.68 -26.08
CA SER A 219 -4.87 -2.05 -24.69
C SER A 219 -3.83 -1.55 -23.68
N SER A 220 -2.54 -1.59 -24.05
CA SER A 220 -1.44 -1.12 -23.22
C SER A 220 -1.45 0.42 -23.05
N ASP A 221 -1.71 1.18 -24.13
CA ASP A 221 -1.71 2.64 -24.06
C ASP A 221 -2.91 3.17 -23.26
N SER A 222 -4.06 2.50 -23.34
CA SER A 222 -5.24 2.77 -22.52
C SER A 222 -4.95 2.60 -21.02
N ALA A 223 -4.30 1.51 -20.63
CA ALA A 223 -3.96 1.26 -19.23
C ALA A 223 -2.94 2.28 -18.68
N ILE A 224 -1.93 2.65 -19.48
CA ILE A 224 -0.97 3.69 -19.10
C ILE A 224 -1.68 5.04 -18.90
N THR A 225 -2.61 5.38 -19.79
CA THR A 225 -3.41 6.61 -19.68
C THR A 225 -4.22 6.64 -18.39
N VAL A 226 -4.90 5.55 -18.04
CA VAL A 226 -5.66 5.51 -16.77
C VAL A 226 -4.73 5.56 -15.56
N GLY A 227 -3.60 4.85 -15.58
CA GLY A 227 -2.60 4.94 -14.51
C GLY A 227 -2.10 6.37 -14.32
N PHE A 228 -1.87 7.11 -15.41
CA PHE A 228 -1.48 8.51 -15.35
C PHE A 228 -2.57 9.39 -14.73
N VAL A 229 -3.82 9.23 -15.17
CA VAL A 229 -4.97 9.97 -14.60
C VAL A 229 -5.13 9.67 -13.12
N GLN A 230 -4.94 8.41 -12.70
CA GLN A 230 -4.98 8.02 -11.28
C GLN A 230 -3.91 8.72 -10.46
N VAL A 231 -2.65 8.72 -10.92
CA VAL A 231 -1.55 9.40 -10.25
C VAL A 231 -1.84 10.90 -10.09
N VAL A 232 -2.27 11.57 -11.17
CA VAL A 232 -2.61 13.00 -11.14
C VAL A 232 -3.74 13.27 -10.14
N THR A 233 -4.81 12.47 -10.20
CA THR A 233 -5.97 12.61 -9.32
C THR A 233 -5.58 12.45 -7.85
N VAL A 234 -4.74 11.46 -7.54
CA VAL A 234 -4.28 11.18 -6.17
C VAL A 234 -3.36 12.27 -5.67
N ILE A 235 -2.42 12.75 -6.50
CA ILE A 235 -1.55 13.88 -6.14
C ILE A 235 -2.39 15.11 -5.82
N LEU A 236 -3.37 15.46 -6.68
CA LEU A 236 -4.28 16.57 -6.45
C LEU A 236 -5.11 16.37 -5.17
N SER A 237 -5.63 15.17 -4.94
CA SER A 237 -6.37 14.81 -3.72
C SER A 237 -5.52 14.96 -2.46
N THR A 238 -4.27 14.50 -2.49
CA THR A 238 -3.30 14.66 -1.41
C THR A 238 -3.04 16.14 -1.12
N PHE A 239 -2.78 16.95 -2.14
CA PHE A 239 -2.61 18.40 -1.98
C PHE A 239 -3.86 19.09 -1.42
N LEU A 240 -5.05 18.72 -1.87
CA LEU A 240 -6.32 19.27 -1.38
C LEU A 240 -6.56 18.88 0.07
N THR A 241 -6.31 17.63 0.43
CA THR A 241 -6.46 17.10 1.79
C THR A 241 -5.52 17.83 2.75
N ASP A 242 -4.28 18.11 2.33
CA ASP A 242 -3.31 18.86 3.14
C ASP A 242 -3.70 20.32 3.37
N ARG A 243 -4.41 20.94 2.41
CA ARG A 243 -4.89 22.33 2.53
C ARG A 243 -6.23 22.46 3.27
N LEU A 244 -7.16 21.52 3.06
CA LEU A 244 -8.48 21.53 3.71
C LEU A 244 -8.42 20.98 5.14
N GLY A 245 -7.63 19.93 5.37
CA GLY A 245 -7.43 19.33 6.70
C GLY A 245 -6.98 20.36 7.72
N ARG A 246 -5.94 21.14 7.42
CA ARG A 246 -5.45 22.21 8.32
C ARG A 246 -6.52 23.25 8.66
N LYS A 247 -7.35 23.64 7.69
CA LYS A 247 -8.41 24.66 7.90
C LYS A 247 -9.59 24.13 8.72
N ILE A 248 -9.98 22.88 8.55
CA ILE A 248 -11.09 22.28 9.31
C ILE A 248 -10.71 22.05 10.77
N TYR A 249 -9.49 21.57 11.05
CA TYR A 249 -9.00 21.42 12.42
C TYR A 249 -8.90 22.77 13.15
N LEU A 250 -8.35 23.81 12.50
CA LEU A 250 -8.31 25.17 13.05
C LEU A 250 -9.72 25.74 13.29
N CYS A 251 -10.67 25.53 12.37
CA CYS A 251 -12.06 25.95 12.56
C CYS A 251 -12.74 25.23 13.73
N LYS A 252 -12.55 23.92 13.89
CA LYS A 252 -13.12 23.14 15.02
C LYS A 252 -12.50 23.54 16.36
N LEU A 253 -11.18 23.75 16.42
CA LEU A 253 -10.49 24.25 17.61
C LEU A 253 -10.95 25.67 17.98
N SER A 254 -11.12 26.57 16.99
CA SER A 254 -11.65 27.92 17.25
C SER A 254 -13.07 27.89 17.81
N ARG A 255 -13.93 26.95 17.36
CA ARG A 255 -15.30 26.81 17.87
C ARG A 255 -15.36 26.21 19.28
N LEU A 256 -14.42 25.35 19.65
CA LEU A 256 -14.31 24.80 21.00
C LEU A 256 -13.76 25.84 22.00
N TYR A 257 -12.86 26.72 21.56
CA TYR A 257 -12.35 27.82 22.39
C TYR A 257 -13.29 29.04 22.47
N CYS A 258 -14.19 29.23 21.51
CA CYS A 258 -15.19 30.30 21.50
C CYS A 258 -16.54 29.92 22.13
N GLN A 259 -16.64 28.87 22.95
CA GLN A 259 -17.85 28.69 23.76
C GLN A 259 -17.79 29.64 24.98
N PRO A 260 -18.71 30.62 25.10
CA PRO A 260 -18.77 31.45 26.29
C PRO A 260 -19.21 30.60 27.48
N SER A 261 -18.46 30.71 28.58
CA SER A 261 -18.82 30.22 29.91
C SER A 261 -20.08 30.88 30.43
#